data_AF-A0A7W9IIW9-F1
#
_entry.id   AF-A0A7W9IIW9-F1
#
_cell.length_a   1.000
_cell.length_b   1.000
_cell.length_c   1.000
_cell.angle_alpha   90.00
_cell.angle_beta   90.00
_cell.angle_gamma   90.00
#
_symmetry.space_group_name_H-M   'P 1'
#
loop_
_entity.id
_entity.type
_entity.pdbx_description
1 polymer ?
#
loop_
_entity_poly.entity_id
_entity_poly.type
_entity_poly.pdbx_seq_one_letter_code
_entity_poly.pdbx_strand_id
1 'polypeptide(L)'
;MRVSWSADAGVWHLSFRLDPEDDITGLCSDGQPLKLATNSCRIELPGVPRDIHPDLTALAAWTVVAPWTRSRITFDRPVSSGFAAALAEGWRVEAGPVGAGARSGSRLAISYSGGADSVAVAAMLPDAPFVHFQRVSHPRVPNRWTHYRSDVLAALAEETGRELTIVRSDLEFTLAEPRPGYPEHHAVAAGALLMADELDLGGLAFGYELGSRWLGGDRYLLRYTPDNPMWAPHGAWGRAFAAAGLDLVLPVGGMSEAVTMRLALGSELREQVRWCLRGVDGACGTCGKCLYKELIQAAVERRPLRTTITPDRPVARKWRQPPPYGGQEMIEYGCARVPGIEDTVFGAAAGFLKATEESTAWLDRCYPPALGEIPERWRGPIRDFVEAEVGLMSEDEARRVETWGIGETGTP
;
A
#
# COMPACT_ATOMS: atom_id res chain seq x y z
N MET A 1 20.91 15.66 -5.24
CA MET A 1 20.37 15.53 -3.87
C MET A 1 21.42 15.03 -2.89
N ARG A 2 21.48 15.58 -1.68
CA ARG A 2 22.28 15.04 -0.57
C ARG A 2 21.41 14.70 0.62
N VAL A 3 21.58 13.52 1.20
CA VAL A 3 20.79 13.04 2.34
C VAL A 3 21.70 12.63 3.50
N SER A 4 21.23 12.86 4.72
CA SER A 4 21.93 12.41 5.93
C SER A 4 20.96 12.01 7.02
N TRP A 5 21.33 10.95 7.72
CA TRP A 5 20.68 10.45 8.92
C TRP A 5 21.52 10.79 10.15
N SER A 6 20.90 11.44 11.13
CA SER A 6 21.41 11.46 12.51
C SER A 6 20.47 10.65 13.40
N ALA A 7 21.00 10.09 14.49
CA ALA A 7 20.19 9.33 15.45
C ALA A 7 20.50 9.78 16.87
N ASP A 8 19.45 9.97 17.67
CA ASP A 8 19.55 10.24 19.11
C ASP A 8 18.44 9.48 19.84
N ALA A 9 18.81 8.68 20.85
CA ALA A 9 17.88 7.94 21.70
C ALA A 9 16.73 7.18 20.97
N GLY A 10 17.01 6.57 19.81
CA GLY A 10 16.03 5.80 19.03
C GLY A 10 15.21 6.65 18.05
N VAL A 11 15.45 7.95 18.01
CA VAL A 11 14.88 8.87 17.01
C VAL A 11 15.88 9.09 15.89
N TRP A 12 15.51 8.68 14.69
CA TRP A 12 16.27 8.86 13.46
C TRP A 12 15.76 10.08 12.72
N HIS A 13 16.65 11.04 12.49
CA HIS A 13 16.37 12.28 11.78
C HIS A 13 16.93 12.19 10.37
N LEU A 14 16.04 12.15 9.37
CA LEU A 14 16.42 12.36 7.98
C LEU A 14 16.46 13.85 7.72
N SER A 15 17.57 14.33 7.17
CA SER A 15 17.66 15.66 6.57
C SER A 15 18.21 15.54 5.16
N PHE A 16 17.73 16.40 4.27
CA PHE A 16 18.19 16.42 2.90
C PHE A 16 18.33 17.82 2.35
N ARG A 17 19.17 17.95 1.32
CA ARG A 17 19.43 19.19 0.62
C ARG A 17 19.34 18.93 -0.89
N LEU A 18 18.50 19.72 -1.54
CA LEU A 18 18.39 19.76 -2.98
C LEU A 18 19.71 20.30 -3.54
N ASP A 19 20.25 19.63 -4.55
CA ASP A 19 21.33 20.19 -5.37
C ASP A 19 20.71 21.08 -6.48
N PRO A 20 21.49 21.90 -7.21
CA PRO A 20 20.95 22.88 -8.17
C PRO A 20 20.03 22.30 -9.26
N GLU A 21 20.20 21.02 -9.61
CA GLU A 21 19.39 20.29 -10.57
C GLU A 21 18.08 19.74 -10.00
N ASP A 22 17.95 19.64 -8.68
CA ASP A 22 16.74 19.14 -8.01
C ASP A 22 15.65 20.21 -7.94
N ASP A 23 14.39 19.77 -7.75
CA ASP A 23 13.23 20.64 -7.73
C ASP A 23 12.36 20.36 -6.51
N ILE A 24 11.68 21.37 -6.00
CA ILE A 24 10.67 21.22 -4.94
C ILE A 24 9.36 20.60 -5.48
N THR A 25 9.22 20.47 -6.79
CA THR A 25 8.11 19.78 -7.44
C THR A 25 8.57 18.46 -8.05
N GLY A 26 7.76 17.42 -7.90
CA GLY A 26 8.11 16.05 -8.25
C GLY A 26 6.90 15.24 -8.67
N LEU A 27 7.14 13.99 -9.03
CA LEU A 27 6.09 13.01 -9.28
C LEU A 27 6.31 11.84 -8.33
N CYS A 28 5.23 11.37 -7.71
CA CYS A 28 5.21 10.05 -7.11
C CYS A 28 5.33 9.00 -8.23
N SER A 29 5.70 7.77 -7.89
CA SER A 29 5.83 6.67 -8.86
C SER A 29 4.55 6.38 -9.65
N ASP A 30 3.39 6.79 -9.16
CA ASP A 30 2.12 6.67 -9.87
C ASP A 30 1.80 7.83 -10.83
N GLY A 31 2.65 8.86 -10.89
CA GLY A 31 2.46 10.08 -11.66
C GLY A 31 1.75 11.21 -10.91
N GLN A 32 1.39 11.03 -9.64
CA GLN A 32 0.77 12.10 -8.86
C GLN A 32 1.76 13.26 -8.66
N PRO A 33 1.38 14.51 -8.97
CA PRO A 33 2.24 15.66 -8.72
C PRO A 33 2.40 15.90 -7.22
N LEU A 34 3.65 16.06 -6.80
CA LEU A 34 4.06 16.31 -5.43
C LEU A 34 4.77 17.64 -5.32
N LYS A 35 4.60 18.31 -4.18
CA LYS A 35 5.36 19.50 -3.80
C LYS A 35 6.02 19.28 -2.46
N LEU A 36 7.25 19.74 -2.28
CA LEU A 36 8.01 19.68 -1.05
C LEU A 36 7.62 20.83 -0.11
N ALA A 37 7.41 20.53 1.17
CA ALA A 37 7.19 21.52 2.24
C ALA A 37 8.40 21.68 3.16
N THR A 38 9.09 20.58 3.44
CA THR A 38 10.22 20.58 4.36
C THR A 38 11.22 19.51 3.98
N ASN A 39 12.47 19.76 4.31
CA ASN A 39 13.61 18.98 3.94
C ASN A 39 14.11 18.05 5.06
N SER A 40 13.23 17.71 5.99
CA SER A 40 13.52 16.78 7.06
C SER A 40 12.29 16.05 7.55
N CYS A 41 12.50 14.88 8.13
CA CYS A 41 11.51 14.19 8.97
C CYS A 41 12.23 13.39 10.06
N ARG A 42 11.46 12.87 11.02
CA ARG A 42 11.94 11.95 12.04
C ARG A 42 11.19 10.63 11.98
N ILE A 43 11.87 9.58 12.41
CA ILE A 43 11.36 8.24 12.59
C ILE A 43 11.77 7.80 14.01
N GLU A 44 10.81 7.68 14.90
CA GLU A 44 10.99 7.22 16.28
C GLU A 44 10.77 5.70 16.30
N LEU A 45 11.82 4.97 16.63
CA LEU A 45 11.83 3.52 16.74
C LEU A 45 11.60 3.12 18.22
N PRO A 46 11.10 1.91 18.50
CA PRO A 46 10.85 1.48 19.89
C PRO A 46 12.12 1.30 20.73
N GLY A 47 13.30 1.30 20.10
CA GLY A 47 14.60 1.24 20.74
C GLY A 47 15.69 1.81 19.82
N VAL A 48 16.94 1.77 20.26
CA VAL A 48 18.11 2.16 19.44
C VAL A 48 18.58 0.92 18.68
N PRO A 49 18.36 0.80 17.35
CA PRO A 49 18.87 -0.33 16.59
C PRO A 49 20.39 -0.30 16.57
N ARG A 50 21.01 -1.48 16.59
CA ARG A 50 22.46 -1.61 16.44
C ARG A 50 22.81 -1.71 14.96
N ASP A 51 23.72 -0.85 14.51
CA ASP A 51 24.44 -0.97 13.23
C ASP A 51 23.56 -1.30 12.01
N ILE A 52 22.65 -0.36 11.65
CA ILE A 52 21.77 -0.52 10.49
C ILE A 52 22.60 -0.48 9.20
N HIS A 53 22.42 -1.49 8.35
CA HIS A 53 23.09 -1.60 7.07
C HIS A 53 22.87 -0.34 6.19
N PRO A 54 23.92 0.19 5.54
CA PRO A 54 23.81 1.41 4.74
C PRO A 54 22.71 1.37 3.68
N ASP A 55 22.53 0.25 2.97
CA ASP A 55 21.47 0.12 1.95
C ASP A 55 20.05 0.27 2.52
N LEU A 56 19.81 -0.17 3.76
CA LEU A 56 18.51 0.01 4.41
C LEU A 56 18.26 1.48 4.74
N THR A 57 19.26 2.17 5.28
CA THR A 57 19.17 3.61 5.56
C THR A 57 19.01 4.43 4.28
N ALA A 58 19.69 4.01 3.20
CA ALA A 58 19.61 4.63 1.89
C ALA A 58 18.25 4.39 1.23
N LEU A 59 17.72 3.16 1.27
CA LEU A 59 16.39 2.83 0.77
C LEU A 59 15.31 3.57 1.57
N ALA A 60 15.41 3.62 2.90
CA ALA A 60 14.49 4.40 3.73
C ALA A 60 14.49 5.88 3.34
N ALA A 61 15.66 6.49 3.14
CA ALA A 61 15.75 7.86 2.62
C ALA A 61 15.17 7.99 1.21
N TRP A 62 15.45 7.02 0.33
CA TRP A 62 14.98 7.02 -1.06
C TRP A 62 13.44 7.01 -1.15
N THR A 63 12.76 6.24 -0.30
CA THR A 63 11.28 6.27 -0.22
C THR A 63 10.70 7.64 0.13
N VAL A 64 11.51 8.55 0.70
CA VAL A 64 11.11 9.92 1.01
C VAL A 64 11.50 10.88 -0.10
N VAL A 65 12.73 10.79 -0.63
CA VAL A 65 13.30 11.84 -1.49
C VAL A 65 13.26 11.57 -2.99
N ALA A 66 12.88 10.36 -3.42
CA ALA A 66 12.84 9.98 -4.84
C ALA A 66 12.09 10.99 -5.74
N PRO A 67 10.92 11.53 -5.36
CA PRO A 67 10.15 12.43 -6.24
C PRO A 67 10.89 13.70 -6.68
N TRP A 68 11.84 14.17 -5.86
CA TRP A 68 12.53 15.45 -6.04
C TRP A 68 13.98 15.30 -6.51
N THR A 69 14.48 14.07 -6.60
CA THR A 69 15.84 13.79 -7.03
C THR A 69 15.88 13.63 -8.55
N ARG A 70 16.77 14.35 -9.24
CA ARG A 70 16.82 14.30 -10.72
C ARG A 70 17.83 13.33 -11.30
N SER A 71 19.09 13.47 -10.92
CA SER A 71 20.18 12.76 -11.61
C SER A 71 21.21 12.14 -10.67
N ARG A 72 21.34 12.67 -9.44
CA ARG A 72 22.31 12.15 -8.48
C ARG A 72 21.78 12.24 -7.06
N ILE A 73 22.11 11.23 -6.25
CA ILE A 73 21.96 11.23 -4.81
C ILE A 73 23.28 10.89 -4.12
N THR A 74 23.63 11.66 -3.09
CA THR A 74 24.72 11.35 -2.17
C THR A 74 24.16 11.01 -0.80
N PHE A 75 24.31 9.74 -0.40
CA PHE A 75 24.04 9.23 0.94
C PHE A 75 25.19 9.56 1.89
N ASP A 76 24.92 9.55 3.20
CA ASP A 76 25.91 9.83 4.25
C ASP A 76 26.79 8.63 4.62
N ARG A 77 26.42 7.44 4.14
CA ARG A 77 27.15 6.18 4.30
C ARG A 77 27.33 5.52 2.92
N PRO A 78 28.41 4.73 2.72
CA PRO A 78 28.60 4.03 1.46
C PRO A 78 27.55 2.95 1.26
N VAL A 79 26.82 2.96 0.14
CA VAL A 79 25.87 1.91 -0.25
C VAL A 79 26.57 0.78 -0.99
N SER A 80 25.91 -0.36 -1.17
CA SER A 80 26.43 -1.44 -2.01
C SER A 80 26.38 -1.06 -3.48
N SER A 81 27.23 -1.70 -4.29
CA SER A 81 27.21 -1.51 -5.75
C SER A 81 25.91 -1.99 -6.38
N GLY A 82 25.30 -3.04 -5.82
CA GLY A 82 24.01 -3.57 -6.26
C GLY A 82 22.88 -2.56 -6.03
N PHE A 83 22.83 -1.95 -4.85
CA PHE A 83 21.84 -0.92 -4.56
C PHE A 83 22.03 0.33 -5.44
N ALA A 84 23.28 0.78 -5.61
CA ALA A 84 23.57 1.91 -6.50
C ALA A 84 23.15 1.64 -7.95
N ALA A 85 23.39 0.42 -8.45
CA ALA A 85 22.95 0.01 -9.79
C ALA A 85 21.42 -0.02 -9.91
N ALA A 86 20.70 -0.51 -8.90
CA ALA A 86 19.24 -0.53 -8.90
C ALA A 86 18.64 0.88 -9.01
N LEU A 87 19.24 1.88 -8.36
CA LEU A 87 18.83 3.29 -8.48
C LEU A 87 19.11 3.87 -9.87
N ALA A 88 20.29 3.55 -10.43
CA ALA A 88 20.65 3.99 -11.77
C ALA A 88 19.74 3.39 -12.85
N GLU A 89 19.38 2.12 -12.74
CA GLU A 89 18.48 1.45 -13.70
C GLU A 89 17.02 1.87 -13.53
N GLY A 90 16.55 2.00 -12.29
CA GLY A 90 15.16 2.31 -11.98
C GLY A 90 14.79 3.77 -12.25
N TRP A 91 15.68 4.70 -11.94
CA TRP A 91 15.39 6.14 -11.98
C TRP A 91 16.40 6.97 -12.74
N ARG A 92 17.45 6.36 -13.32
CA ARG A 92 18.58 7.08 -13.96
C ARG A 92 19.28 8.03 -12.98
N VAL A 93 19.35 7.62 -11.72
CA VAL A 93 19.98 8.37 -10.64
C VAL A 93 21.30 7.72 -10.25
N GLU A 94 22.39 8.48 -10.36
CA GLU A 94 23.70 8.09 -9.85
C GLU A 94 23.69 8.14 -8.32
N ALA A 95 23.92 7.01 -7.67
CA ALA A 95 23.94 6.89 -6.21
C ALA A 95 25.36 6.67 -5.69
N GLY A 96 25.73 7.41 -4.64
CA GLY A 96 26.99 7.20 -3.93
C GLY A 96 26.98 7.75 -2.51
N PRO A 97 28.09 7.60 -1.75
CA PRO A 97 29.28 6.84 -2.11
C PRO A 97 28.99 5.32 -2.17
N VAL A 98 29.84 4.55 -2.85
CA VAL A 98 29.71 3.09 -2.96
C VAL A 98 30.82 2.42 -2.17
N GLY A 99 30.50 1.39 -1.37
CA GLY A 99 31.48 0.67 -0.58
C GLY A 99 30.92 -0.29 0.49
N ALA A 100 29.60 -0.40 0.68
CA ALA A 100 29.05 -1.43 1.56
C ALA A 100 28.99 -2.81 0.89
N GLY A 101 28.97 -3.85 1.72
CA GLY A 101 28.70 -5.22 1.29
C GLY A 101 27.22 -5.45 0.99
N ALA A 102 26.89 -6.65 0.53
CA ALA A 102 25.50 -7.06 0.41
C ALA A 102 24.93 -7.47 1.78
N ARG A 103 23.63 -7.25 1.96
CA ARG A 103 22.86 -7.65 3.13
C ARG A 103 21.91 -8.80 2.78
N SER A 104 21.61 -9.66 3.74
CA SER A 104 20.43 -10.53 3.72
C SER A 104 19.80 -10.61 5.11
N GLY A 105 18.54 -11.04 5.16
CA GLY A 105 17.85 -11.42 6.40
C GLY A 105 16.96 -12.63 6.16
N SER A 106 16.49 -13.26 7.24
CA SER A 106 15.79 -14.55 7.18
C SER A 106 14.30 -14.51 7.55
N ARG A 107 13.80 -13.41 8.12
CA ARG A 107 12.41 -13.27 8.59
C ARG A 107 11.55 -12.46 7.62
N LEU A 108 10.26 -12.76 7.59
CA LEU A 108 9.23 -11.97 6.90
C LEU A 108 8.44 -11.20 7.96
N ALA A 109 8.28 -9.90 7.79
CA ALA A 109 7.34 -9.10 8.58
C ALA A 109 6.19 -8.58 7.71
N ILE A 110 5.12 -8.13 8.34
CA ILE A 110 3.98 -7.50 7.66
C ILE A 110 4.00 -6.00 7.94
N SER A 111 3.96 -5.19 6.89
CA SER A 111 3.64 -3.76 6.99
C SER A 111 2.14 -3.62 7.32
N TYR A 112 1.82 -3.67 8.62
CA TYR A 112 0.46 -3.84 9.12
C TYR A 112 -0.23 -2.49 9.32
N SER A 113 -1.44 -2.33 8.79
CA SER A 113 -2.22 -1.08 8.89
C SER A 113 -3.53 -1.21 9.66
N GLY A 114 -3.95 -2.44 9.99
CA GLY A 114 -5.31 -2.75 10.46
C GLY A 114 -6.38 -2.72 9.36
N GLY A 115 -6.05 -2.29 8.13
CA GLY A 115 -6.95 -2.41 6.98
C GLY A 115 -7.18 -3.85 6.56
N ALA A 116 -8.34 -4.14 5.94
CA ALA A 116 -8.75 -5.47 5.50
C ALA A 116 -7.64 -6.20 4.72
N ASP A 117 -6.94 -5.50 3.83
CA ASP A 117 -5.90 -6.09 2.99
C ASP A 117 -4.68 -6.55 3.82
N SER A 118 -4.21 -5.73 4.76
CA SER A 118 -3.13 -6.13 5.68
C SER A 118 -3.56 -7.18 6.72
N VAL A 119 -4.84 -7.22 7.07
CA VAL A 119 -5.39 -8.27 7.97
C VAL A 119 -5.53 -9.60 7.21
N ALA A 120 -5.91 -9.57 5.94
CA ALA A 120 -5.89 -10.77 5.09
C ALA A 120 -4.48 -11.34 4.97
N VAL A 121 -3.47 -10.49 4.77
CA VAL A 121 -2.06 -10.91 4.84
C VAL A 121 -1.71 -11.53 6.20
N ALA A 122 -2.19 -10.96 7.30
CA ALA A 122 -1.96 -11.51 8.64
C ALA A 122 -2.63 -12.87 8.86
N ALA A 123 -3.82 -13.09 8.28
CA ALA A 123 -4.49 -14.38 8.30
C ALA A 123 -3.71 -15.45 7.52
N MET A 124 -3.04 -15.06 6.43
CA MET A 124 -2.17 -15.95 5.64
C MET A 124 -0.83 -16.24 6.30
N LEU A 125 -0.33 -15.32 7.13
CA LEU A 125 1.00 -15.35 7.74
C LEU A 125 0.90 -15.16 9.26
N PRO A 126 0.29 -16.12 9.99
CA PRO A 126 -0.07 -15.97 11.40
C PRO A 126 1.13 -15.83 12.35
N ASP A 127 2.34 -16.16 11.90
CA ASP A 127 3.59 -16.05 12.66
C ASP A 127 4.45 -14.83 12.29
N ALA A 128 4.14 -14.13 11.19
CA ALA A 128 4.96 -13.00 10.72
C ALA A 128 4.71 -11.73 11.58
N PRO A 129 5.72 -11.15 12.24
CA PRO A 129 5.53 -9.99 13.11
C PRO A 129 4.99 -8.78 12.34
N PHE A 130 4.33 -7.90 13.08
CA PHE A 130 3.82 -6.63 12.57
C PHE A 130 4.85 -5.51 12.72
N VAL A 131 5.00 -4.72 11.66
CA VAL A 131 5.57 -3.37 11.73
C VAL A 131 4.47 -2.38 11.36
N HIS A 132 4.09 -1.53 12.31
CA HIS A 132 3.00 -0.56 12.16
C HIS A 132 3.53 0.87 12.10
N PHE A 133 3.10 1.62 11.08
CA PHE A 133 3.43 3.04 10.94
C PHE A 133 2.40 3.91 11.67
N GLN A 134 2.87 4.71 12.64
CA GLN A 134 2.07 5.70 13.35
C GLN A 134 2.50 7.12 12.97
N ARG A 135 1.63 7.84 12.26
CA ARG A 135 1.83 9.26 11.97
C ARG A 135 1.89 10.09 13.27
N VAL A 136 2.89 10.97 13.38
CA VAL A 136 3.01 12.01 14.43
C VAL A 136 3.19 13.40 13.84
N SER A 137 2.97 14.45 14.63
CA SER A 137 3.09 15.84 14.17
C SER A 137 4.56 16.25 13.94
N HIS A 138 4.80 17.03 12.88
CA HIS A 138 6.10 17.63 12.60
C HIS A 138 6.28 18.96 13.38
N PRO A 139 7.44 19.23 13.99
CA PRO A 139 7.65 20.42 14.83
C PRO A 139 7.59 21.74 14.06
N ARG A 140 7.95 21.74 12.77
CA ARG A 140 8.02 22.96 11.93
C ARG A 140 6.86 23.11 10.94
N VAL A 141 6.01 22.10 10.80
CA VAL A 141 4.97 22.08 9.77
C VAL A 141 3.62 21.87 10.43
N PRO A 142 2.70 22.86 10.38
CA PRO A 142 1.42 22.78 11.06
C PRO A 142 0.59 21.56 10.62
N ASN A 143 0.10 20.80 11.59
CA ASN A 143 -0.82 19.69 11.34
C ASN A 143 -2.24 20.21 11.12
N ARG A 144 -2.67 20.31 9.86
CA ARG A 144 -4.04 20.72 9.49
C ARG A 144 -5.01 19.54 9.34
N TRP A 145 -4.56 18.31 9.57
CA TRP A 145 -5.35 17.07 9.44
C TRP A 145 -5.35 16.32 10.77
N THR A 146 -5.81 17.01 11.81
CA THR A 146 -5.95 16.47 13.18
C THR A 146 -7.04 15.41 13.29
N HIS A 147 -7.94 15.34 12.31
CA HIS A 147 -8.94 14.27 12.21
C HIS A 147 -8.36 12.91 11.79
N TYR A 148 -7.07 12.84 11.44
CA TYR A 148 -6.41 11.59 11.06
C TYR A 148 -5.98 10.83 12.32
N ARG A 149 -6.66 9.73 12.63
CA ARG A 149 -6.53 8.96 13.88
C ARG A 149 -5.58 7.78 13.75
N SER A 150 -4.31 8.06 13.44
CA SER A 150 -3.25 7.04 13.43
C SER A 150 -3.00 6.43 14.83
N ASP A 151 -3.28 7.19 15.89
CA ASP A 151 -3.25 6.73 17.27
C ASP A 151 -4.23 5.59 17.55
N VAL A 152 -5.45 5.67 17.01
CA VAL A 152 -6.46 4.62 17.17
C VAL A 152 -6.03 3.33 16.47
N LEU A 153 -5.44 3.45 15.27
CA LEU A 153 -4.94 2.29 14.55
C LEU A 153 -3.76 1.61 15.26
N ALA A 154 -2.88 2.41 15.87
CA ALA A 154 -1.77 1.90 16.68
C ALA A 154 -2.29 1.12 17.90
N ALA A 155 -3.24 1.68 18.66
CA ALA A 155 -3.85 0.99 19.80
C ALA A 155 -4.54 -0.32 19.38
N LEU A 156 -5.26 -0.33 18.26
CA LEU A 156 -5.89 -1.55 17.76
C LEU A 156 -4.88 -2.59 17.28
N ALA A 157 -3.70 -2.17 16.78
CA ALA A 157 -2.62 -3.09 16.48
C ALA A 157 -2.06 -3.73 17.75
N GLU A 158 -1.93 -2.99 18.85
CA GLU A 158 -1.49 -3.53 20.16
C GLU A 158 -2.48 -4.56 20.70
N GLU A 159 -3.79 -4.33 20.52
CA GLU A 159 -4.85 -5.24 20.94
C GLU A 159 -4.87 -6.59 20.19
N THR A 160 -4.12 -6.73 19.08
CA THR A 160 -4.04 -8.00 18.34
C THR A 160 -3.31 -9.11 19.11
N GLY A 161 -2.47 -8.75 20.09
CA GLY A 161 -1.62 -9.69 20.83
C GLY A 161 -0.47 -10.29 20.01
N ARG A 162 -0.28 -9.87 18.75
CA ARG A 162 0.82 -10.33 17.89
C ARG A 162 2.12 -9.58 18.19
N GLU A 163 3.26 -10.18 17.85
CA GLU A 163 4.56 -9.49 17.89
C GLU A 163 4.47 -8.21 17.04
N LEU A 164 4.67 -7.05 17.66
CA LEU A 164 4.39 -5.75 17.08
C LEU A 164 5.54 -4.76 17.35
N THR A 165 6.00 -4.12 16.27
CA THR A 165 6.86 -2.94 16.32
C THR A 165 6.06 -1.74 15.81
N ILE A 166 5.82 -0.75 16.68
CA ILE A 166 5.23 0.53 16.27
C ILE A 166 6.36 1.50 15.98
N VAL A 167 6.36 2.03 14.76
CA VAL A 167 7.29 3.08 14.34
C VAL A 167 6.51 4.38 14.16
N ARG A 168 6.96 5.44 14.84
CA ARG A 168 6.31 6.75 14.79
C ARG A 168 7.06 7.66 13.84
N SER A 169 6.37 8.39 12.98
CA SER A 169 7.05 9.30 12.07
C SER A 169 6.21 10.47 11.62
N ASP A 170 6.88 11.57 11.31
CA ASP A 170 6.28 12.74 10.67
C ASP A 170 6.64 12.86 9.18
N LEU A 171 7.10 11.78 8.53
CA LEU A 171 7.55 11.80 7.14
C LEU A 171 6.50 12.30 6.14
N GLU A 172 5.21 12.13 6.42
CA GLU A 172 4.13 12.66 5.57
C GLU A 172 4.14 14.19 5.49
N PHE A 173 4.76 14.87 6.46
CA PHE A 173 4.85 16.33 6.49
C PHE A 173 5.93 16.89 5.55
N THR A 174 6.76 16.03 4.95
CA THR A 174 7.71 16.41 3.88
C THR A 174 6.99 16.94 2.64
N LEU A 175 5.85 16.37 2.26
CA LEU A 175 4.98 16.90 1.21
C LEU A 175 4.39 18.24 1.62
N ALA A 176 4.12 19.17 0.71
CA ALA A 176 3.21 20.32 0.87
C ALA A 176 1.84 20.00 0.28
N GLU A 177 1.85 19.34 -0.87
CA GLU A 177 0.71 18.93 -1.66
C GLU A 177 1.07 17.59 -2.35
N PRO A 178 0.14 16.61 -2.42
CA PRO A 178 -1.10 16.52 -1.65
C PRO A 178 -0.84 16.26 -0.15
N ARG A 179 -1.82 16.55 0.71
CA ARG A 179 -1.76 16.22 2.14
C ARG A 179 -3.12 15.80 2.71
N PRO A 180 -3.15 14.86 3.69
CA PRO A 180 -2.04 14.01 4.12
C PRO A 180 -1.67 13.00 3.02
N GLY A 181 -0.50 12.39 3.11
CA GLY A 181 0.00 11.50 2.07
C GLY A 181 1.49 11.20 2.22
N TYR A 182 1.98 10.25 1.40
CA TYR A 182 3.37 9.83 1.38
C TYR A 182 4.09 10.35 0.13
N PRO A 183 5.38 10.73 0.22
CA PRO A 183 6.18 11.05 -0.96
C PRO A 183 6.27 9.89 -1.96
N GLU A 184 6.34 8.67 -1.44
CA GLU A 184 6.18 7.45 -2.23
C GLU A 184 5.33 6.46 -1.45
N HIS A 185 4.62 5.57 -2.15
CA HIS A 185 3.77 4.55 -1.49
C HIS A 185 4.56 3.64 -0.56
N HIS A 186 5.85 3.44 -0.84
CA HIS A 186 6.79 2.67 -0.03
C HIS A 186 7.29 3.41 1.22
N ALA A 187 7.05 4.72 1.37
CA ALA A 187 7.55 5.49 2.51
C ALA A 187 6.99 5.01 3.85
N VAL A 188 5.84 4.35 3.85
CA VAL A 188 5.29 3.66 5.03
C VAL A 188 6.25 2.60 5.59
N ALA A 189 7.11 2.02 4.75
CA ALA A 189 8.09 1.01 5.11
C ALA A 189 9.38 1.59 5.72
N ALA A 190 9.57 2.91 5.75
CA ALA A 190 10.81 3.52 6.25
C ALA A 190 11.17 3.06 7.67
N GLY A 191 10.16 2.86 8.53
CA GLY A 191 10.34 2.27 9.86
C GLY A 191 10.80 0.82 9.83
N ALA A 192 10.15 -0.01 9.02
CA ALA A 192 10.53 -1.42 8.86
C ALA A 192 11.94 -1.57 8.29
N LEU A 193 12.33 -0.69 7.35
CA LEU A 193 13.68 -0.63 6.79
C LEU A 193 14.73 -0.32 7.86
N LEU A 194 14.48 0.66 8.74
CA LEU A 194 15.40 0.97 9.84
C LEU A 194 15.42 -0.10 10.94
N MET A 195 14.37 -0.92 11.06
CA MET A 195 14.31 -2.04 12.00
C MET A 195 14.77 -3.37 11.39
N ALA A 196 15.12 -3.40 10.10
CA ALA A 196 15.28 -4.66 9.38
C ALA A 196 16.45 -5.51 9.90
N ASP A 197 17.57 -4.93 10.35
CA ASP A 197 18.66 -5.72 10.94
C ASP A 197 18.33 -6.24 12.34
N GLU A 198 17.70 -5.42 13.19
CA GLU A 198 17.28 -5.82 14.54
C GLU A 198 16.23 -6.96 14.49
N LEU A 199 15.34 -6.92 13.50
CA LEU A 199 14.28 -7.91 13.31
C LEU A 199 14.68 -9.05 12.36
N ASP A 200 15.91 -9.07 11.86
CA ASP A 200 16.41 -10.02 10.84
C ASP A 200 15.50 -10.14 9.60
N LEU A 201 14.97 -9.01 9.11
CA LEU A 201 14.03 -9.01 7.99
C LEU A 201 14.74 -9.31 6.68
N GLY A 202 14.34 -10.41 6.06
CA GLY A 202 14.60 -10.74 4.67
C GLY A 202 13.49 -10.30 3.74
N GLY A 203 12.27 -10.11 4.22
CA GLY A 203 11.15 -9.62 3.40
C GLY A 203 10.17 -8.78 4.18
N LEU A 204 9.41 -7.97 3.47
CA LEU A 204 8.31 -7.18 3.99
C LEU A 204 7.05 -7.41 3.15
N ALA A 205 6.03 -7.98 3.78
CA ALA A 205 4.74 -8.24 3.18
C ALA A 205 3.83 -7.01 3.24
N PHE A 206 3.19 -6.68 2.13
CA PHE A 206 2.22 -5.60 2.02
C PHE A 206 0.85 -6.11 1.58
N GLY A 207 -0.20 -5.44 2.07
CA GLY A 207 -1.59 -5.68 1.67
C GLY A 207 -1.99 -4.90 0.43
N TYR A 208 -1.30 -5.09 -0.70
CA TYR A 208 -1.74 -4.55 -1.99
C TYR A 208 -2.39 -5.65 -2.80
N GLU A 209 -3.68 -5.47 -3.04
CA GLU A 209 -4.56 -6.44 -3.69
C GLU A 209 -4.55 -6.31 -5.23
N LEU A 210 -5.29 -7.17 -5.92
CA LEU A 210 -5.35 -7.30 -7.38
C LEU A 210 -5.60 -5.97 -8.10
N GLY A 211 -6.55 -5.18 -7.61
CA GLY A 211 -6.89 -3.86 -8.12
C GLY A 211 -5.67 -2.93 -8.11
N SER A 212 -4.97 -2.88 -6.98
CA SER A 212 -3.79 -2.06 -6.73
C SER A 212 -2.55 -2.55 -7.49
N ARG A 213 -2.34 -3.87 -7.58
CA ARG A 213 -1.18 -4.46 -8.25
C ARG A 213 -1.35 -4.51 -9.77
N TRP A 214 -2.50 -4.90 -10.27
CA TRP A 214 -2.70 -5.22 -11.70
C TRP A 214 -3.69 -4.32 -12.42
N LEU A 215 -4.72 -3.78 -11.76
CA LEU A 215 -5.81 -3.05 -12.43
C LEU A 215 -5.73 -1.53 -12.29
N GLY A 216 -4.67 -1.03 -11.63
CA GLY A 216 -4.40 0.38 -11.46
C GLY A 216 -5.25 1.13 -10.45
N GLY A 217 -6.14 0.45 -9.73
CA GLY A 217 -6.97 1.00 -8.66
C GLY A 217 -7.71 2.28 -9.06
N ASP A 218 -7.47 3.37 -8.34
CA ASP A 218 -8.03 4.70 -8.63
C ASP A 218 -7.18 5.56 -9.58
N ARG A 219 -6.08 5.02 -10.11
CA ARG A 219 -5.01 5.78 -10.81
C ARG A 219 -4.93 5.47 -12.29
N TYR A 220 -4.95 4.18 -12.64
CA TYR A 220 -4.97 3.72 -14.03
C TYR A 220 -6.31 3.07 -14.31
N LEU A 221 -7.35 3.90 -14.34
CA LEU A 221 -8.73 3.45 -14.51
C LEU A 221 -8.85 2.58 -15.76
N LEU A 222 -9.48 1.41 -15.59
CA LEU A 222 -9.73 0.46 -16.68
C LEU A 222 -8.45 0.13 -17.43
N ARG A 223 -7.41 -0.32 -16.71
CA ARG A 223 -6.15 -0.70 -17.34
C ARG A 223 -5.45 -1.84 -16.62
N TYR A 224 -5.31 -2.96 -17.29
CA TYR A 224 -4.31 -3.97 -16.92
C TYR A 224 -2.89 -3.40 -17.00
N THR A 225 -2.14 -3.52 -15.91
CA THR A 225 -0.84 -2.89 -15.69
C THR A 225 0.16 -3.92 -15.13
N PRO A 226 0.70 -4.83 -15.98
CA PRO A 226 1.67 -5.83 -15.54
C PRO A 226 2.97 -5.18 -15.04
N ASP A 227 3.40 -4.10 -15.69
CA ASP A 227 4.58 -3.29 -15.34
C ASP A 227 4.25 -2.16 -14.37
N ASN A 228 3.44 -2.45 -13.33
CA ASN A 228 3.04 -1.46 -12.34
C ASN A 228 4.28 -0.79 -11.72
N PRO A 229 4.45 0.54 -11.88
CA PRO A 229 5.69 1.21 -11.49
C PRO A 229 5.94 1.20 -9.98
N MET A 230 4.91 0.92 -9.18
CA MET A 230 5.01 0.84 -7.73
C MET A 230 5.27 -0.59 -7.27
N TRP A 231 4.48 -1.55 -7.75
CA TRP A 231 4.35 -2.84 -7.08
C TRP A 231 4.89 -4.03 -7.87
N ALA A 232 5.25 -3.83 -9.13
CA ALA A 232 5.85 -4.91 -9.92
C ALA A 232 7.20 -5.32 -9.30
N PRO A 233 7.43 -6.63 -9.01
CA PRO A 233 8.71 -7.08 -8.44
C PRO A 233 9.89 -6.83 -9.38
N HIS A 234 9.65 -6.92 -10.70
CA HIS A 234 10.61 -6.56 -11.73
C HIS A 234 10.65 -5.06 -12.02
N GLY A 235 9.91 -4.23 -11.28
CA GLY A 235 9.93 -2.77 -11.37
C GLY A 235 11.11 -2.16 -10.63
N ALA A 236 11.20 -0.83 -10.67
CA ALA A 236 12.27 -0.06 -10.03
C ALA A 236 12.30 -0.29 -8.51
N TRP A 237 11.13 -0.25 -7.84
CA TRP A 237 11.03 -0.49 -6.41
C TRP A 237 11.36 -1.93 -6.03
N GLY A 238 10.79 -2.93 -6.73
CA GLY A 238 11.09 -4.33 -6.45
C GLY A 238 12.59 -4.64 -6.55
N ARG A 239 13.28 -4.12 -7.57
CA ARG A 239 14.75 -4.22 -7.68
C ARG A 239 15.50 -3.49 -6.57
N ALA A 240 15.08 -2.28 -6.18
CA ALA A 240 15.73 -1.52 -5.12
C ALA A 240 15.60 -2.20 -3.75
N PHE A 241 14.42 -2.74 -3.44
CA PHE A 241 14.16 -3.54 -2.24
C PHE A 241 15.03 -4.80 -2.22
N ALA A 242 15.02 -5.59 -3.30
CA ALA A 242 15.85 -6.78 -3.42
C ALA A 242 17.35 -6.48 -3.31
N ALA A 243 17.82 -5.39 -3.92
CA ALA A 243 19.22 -4.97 -3.85
C ALA A 243 19.65 -4.53 -2.43
N ALA A 244 18.72 -4.02 -1.62
CA ALA A 244 18.94 -3.74 -0.21
C ALA A 244 18.84 -4.99 0.70
N GLY A 245 18.64 -6.18 0.12
CA GLY A 245 18.53 -7.44 0.84
C GLY A 245 17.18 -7.67 1.53
N LEU A 246 16.13 -6.95 1.10
CA LEU A 246 14.78 -7.03 1.67
C LEU A 246 13.75 -7.20 0.54
N ASP A 247 13.15 -8.37 0.39
CA ASP A 247 12.14 -8.58 -0.64
C ASP A 247 10.85 -7.79 -0.36
N LEU A 248 10.29 -7.19 -1.42
CA LEU A 248 8.91 -6.71 -1.43
C LEU A 248 7.99 -7.91 -1.72
N VAL A 249 7.12 -8.26 -0.76
CA VAL A 249 6.23 -9.42 -0.86
C VAL A 249 4.77 -8.96 -0.92
N LEU A 250 4.00 -9.47 -1.89
CA LEU A 250 2.58 -9.14 -2.08
C LEU A 250 1.70 -10.39 -1.97
N PRO A 251 1.43 -10.92 -0.75
CA PRO A 251 0.71 -12.19 -0.58
C PRO A 251 -0.70 -12.18 -1.17
N VAL A 252 -1.35 -11.01 -1.16
CA VAL A 252 -2.71 -10.81 -1.67
C VAL A 252 -2.74 -10.14 -3.06
N GLY A 253 -1.59 -10.02 -3.74
CA GLY A 253 -1.47 -9.28 -5.01
C GLY A 253 -2.30 -9.84 -6.17
N GLY A 254 -2.81 -11.08 -6.06
CA GLY A 254 -3.73 -11.68 -7.02
C GLY A 254 -5.18 -11.75 -6.56
N MET A 255 -5.52 -11.27 -5.36
CA MET A 255 -6.86 -11.36 -4.77
C MET A 255 -7.56 -10.01 -4.82
N SER A 256 -8.88 -9.97 -5.03
CA SER A 256 -9.62 -8.70 -4.99
C SER A 256 -9.80 -8.16 -3.56
N GLU A 257 -10.18 -6.88 -3.42
CA GLU A 257 -10.61 -6.33 -2.11
C GLU A 257 -11.78 -7.10 -1.48
N ALA A 258 -12.63 -7.77 -2.28
CA ALA A 258 -13.72 -8.59 -1.75
C ALA A 258 -13.19 -9.84 -1.05
N VAL A 259 -12.19 -10.52 -1.65
CA VAL A 259 -11.53 -11.67 -1.05
C VAL A 259 -10.77 -11.26 0.21
N THR A 260 -9.99 -10.17 0.16
CA THR A 260 -9.27 -9.70 1.35
C THR A 260 -10.22 -9.27 2.46
N MET A 261 -11.35 -8.61 2.14
CA MET A 261 -12.40 -8.29 3.10
C MET A 261 -13.00 -9.54 3.74
N ARG A 262 -13.31 -10.57 2.93
CA ARG A 262 -13.83 -11.86 3.41
C ARG A 262 -12.84 -12.54 4.37
N LEU A 263 -11.57 -12.63 4.00
CA LEU A 263 -10.53 -13.22 4.83
C LEU A 263 -10.35 -12.43 6.13
N ALA A 264 -10.29 -11.10 6.05
CA ALA A 264 -10.13 -10.26 7.23
C ALA A 264 -11.29 -10.40 8.21
N LEU A 265 -12.53 -10.35 7.72
CA LEU A 265 -13.73 -10.48 8.53
C LEU A 265 -13.98 -11.91 9.04
N GLY A 266 -13.37 -12.92 8.41
CA GLY A 266 -13.40 -14.32 8.86
C GLY A 266 -12.26 -14.69 9.81
N SER A 267 -11.28 -13.81 10.01
CA SER A 267 -10.11 -14.07 10.85
C SER A 267 -10.37 -13.78 12.34
N GLU A 268 -9.45 -14.22 13.19
CA GLU A 268 -9.40 -13.86 14.61
C GLU A 268 -9.20 -12.35 14.85
N LEU A 269 -8.75 -11.62 13.82
CA LEU A 269 -8.49 -10.18 13.87
C LEU A 269 -9.68 -9.33 13.39
N ARG A 270 -10.87 -9.93 13.18
CA ARG A 270 -12.08 -9.27 12.69
C ARG A 270 -12.38 -7.96 13.43
N GLU A 271 -12.29 -7.98 14.75
CA GLU A 271 -12.65 -6.84 15.59
C GLU A 271 -11.64 -5.67 15.50
N GLN A 272 -10.42 -5.94 15.02
CA GLN A 272 -9.36 -4.94 14.79
C GLN A 272 -9.38 -4.36 13.37
N VAL A 273 -10.20 -4.90 12.46
CA VAL A 273 -10.28 -4.40 11.08
C VAL A 273 -10.76 -2.94 11.07
N ARG A 274 -9.93 -2.05 10.52
CA ARG A 274 -10.26 -0.62 10.35
C ARG A 274 -9.76 -0.10 9.01
N TRP A 275 -10.67 0.50 8.24
CA TRP A 275 -10.31 1.27 7.03
C TRP A 275 -10.43 2.78 7.23
N CYS A 276 -11.24 3.23 8.20
CA CYS A 276 -11.49 4.64 8.43
C CYS A 276 -10.37 5.27 9.25
N LEU A 277 -9.87 6.40 8.78
CA LEU A 277 -8.81 7.15 9.44
C LEU A 277 -9.36 8.32 10.26
N ARG A 278 -10.68 8.43 10.40
CA ARG A 278 -11.36 9.56 11.08
C ARG A 278 -12.10 9.19 12.35
N GLY A 279 -12.50 7.93 12.47
CA GLY A 279 -13.31 7.49 13.59
C GLY A 279 -12.45 7.16 14.82
N VAL A 280 -13.09 7.21 15.98
CA VAL A 280 -12.49 6.91 17.28
C VAL A 280 -12.95 5.52 17.70
N ASP A 281 -14.27 5.38 17.83
CA ASP A 281 -14.94 4.14 18.19
C ASP A 281 -15.57 3.51 16.93
N GLY A 282 -14.72 3.09 15.99
CA GLY A 282 -15.13 2.49 14.71
C GLY A 282 -15.08 3.44 13.52
N ALA A 283 -15.82 3.12 12.45
CA ALA A 283 -15.80 3.90 11.21
C ALA A 283 -16.63 5.19 11.34
N CYS A 284 -16.16 6.30 10.75
CA CYS A 284 -16.87 7.59 10.81
C CYS A 284 -18.19 7.63 10.01
N GLY A 285 -18.49 6.60 9.20
CA GLY A 285 -19.73 6.43 8.44
C GLY A 285 -20.02 7.48 7.36
N THR A 286 -19.17 8.49 7.19
CA THR A 286 -19.51 9.73 6.46
C THR A 286 -18.49 10.12 5.38
N CYS A 287 -17.36 9.41 5.28
CA CYS A 287 -16.34 9.67 4.28
C CYS A 287 -16.44 8.71 3.08
N GLY A 288 -15.83 9.07 1.94
CA GLY A 288 -15.86 8.26 0.73
C GLY A 288 -15.27 6.85 0.90
N LYS A 289 -14.20 6.71 1.70
CA LYS A 289 -13.60 5.40 2.00
C LYS A 289 -14.55 4.51 2.81
N CYS A 290 -15.30 5.07 3.76
CA CYS A 290 -16.32 4.31 4.50
C CYS A 290 -17.44 3.86 3.55
N LEU A 291 -17.90 4.73 2.65
CA LEU A 291 -18.95 4.36 1.70
C LEU A 291 -18.52 3.24 0.75
N TYR A 292 -17.30 3.34 0.21
CA TYR A 292 -16.72 2.34 -0.69
C TYR A 292 -16.51 0.99 0.01
N LYS A 293 -15.90 0.98 1.20
CA LYS A 293 -15.69 -0.26 1.96
C LYS A 293 -16.99 -0.86 2.50
N GLU A 294 -18.00 -0.05 2.79
CA GLU A 294 -19.35 -0.54 3.14
C GLU A 294 -20.02 -1.26 1.96
N LEU A 295 -19.86 -0.77 0.72
CA LEU A 295 -20.34 -1.49 -0.47
C LEU A 295 -19.72 -2.89 -0.57
N ILE A 296 -18.40 -2.98 -0.42
CA ILE A 296 -17.66 -4.24 -0.50
C ILE A 296 -18.06 -5.17 0.64
N GLN A 297 -18.09 -4.67 1.89
CA GLN A 297 -18.48 -5.47 3.04
C GLN A 297 -19.91 -5.99 2.92
N ALA A 298 -20.86 -5.15 2.53
CA ALA A 298 -22.26 -5.54 2.35
C ALA A 298 -22.41 -6.61 1.27
N ALA A 299 -21.61 -6.54 0.21
CA ALA A 299 -21.56 -7.55 -0.85
C ALA A 299 -21.02 -8.89 -0.35
N VAL A 300 -19.93 -8.87 0.43
CA VAL A 300 -19.35 -10.07 1.06
C VAL A 300 -20.31 -10.70 2.07
N GLU A 301 -20.96 -9.89 2.90
CA GLU A 301 -21.90 -10.34 3.94
C GLU A 301 -23.32 -10.59 3.40
N ARG A 302 -23.57 -10.37 2.09
CA ARG A 302 -24.87 -10.54 1.42
C ARG A 302 -26.03 -9.82 2.12
N ARG A 303 -25.78 -8.57 2.52
CA ARG A 303 -26.75 -7.75 3.26
C ARG A 303 -26.98 -6.40 2.58
N PRO A 304 -28.12 -5.73 2.84
CA PRO A 304 -28.32 -4.34 2.43
C PRO A 304 -27.23 -3.40 2.97
N LEU A 305 -27.01 -2.28 2.28
CA LEU A 305 -26.10 -1.23 2.73
C LEU A 305 -26.57 -0.63 4.07
N ARG A 306 -25.64 -0.44 4.98
CA ARG A 306 -25.80 0.25 6.27
C ARG A 306 -25.05 1.57 6.20
N THR A 307 -25.56 2.50 5.42
CA THR A 307 -24.98 3.83 5.25
C THR A 307 -26.00 4.92 5.53
N THR A 308 -25.55 5.98 6.20
CA THR A 308 -26.32 7.22 6.38
C THR A 308 -26.02 8.24 5.29
N ILE A 309 -25.06 7.95 4.40
CA ILE A 309 -24.73 8.82 3.28
C ILE A 309 -25.85 8.72 2.26
N THR A 310 -26.39 9.87 1.88
CA THR A 310 -27.44 10.03 0.89
C THR A 310 -26.87 10.48 -0.47
N PRO A 311 -27.61 10.32 -1.59
CA PRO A 311 -27.11 10.62 -2.94
C PRO A 311 -26.75 12.09 -3.21
N ASP A 312 -27.23 13.02 -2.40
CA ASP A 312 -26.93 14.46 -2.48
C ASP A 312 -25.58 14.84 -1.85
N ARG A 313 -24.99 13.96 -1.04
CA ARG A 313 -23.71 14.22 -0.37
C ARG A 313 -22.57 14.27 -1.40
N PRO A 314 -21.60 15.21 -1.27
CA PRO A 314 -20.49 15.33 -2.21
C PRO A 314 -19.70 14.03 -2.44
N VAL A 315 -19.53 13.23 -1.37
CA VAL A 315 -18.81 11.94 -1.42
C VAL A 315 -19.52 10.87 -2.27
N ALA A 316 -20.83 11.01 -2.51
CA ALA A 316 -21.63 10.09 -3.32
C ALA A 316 -21.78 10.55 -4.78
N ARG A 317 -21.45 11.82 -5.09
CA ARG A 317 -21.70 12.42 -6.41
C ARG A 317 -21.11 11.62 -7.56
N LYS A 318 -19.91 11.06 -7.39
CA LYS A 318 -19.23 10.30 -8.45
C LYS A 318 -20.02 9.06 -8.89
N TRP A 319 -20.74 8.41 -7.98
CA TRP A 319 -21.53 7.21 -8.26
C TRP A 319 -22.81 7.48 -9.05
N ARG A 320 -23.15 8.76 -9.22
CA ARG A 320 -24.27 9.22 -10.06
C ARG A 320 -23.85 9.60 -11.47
N GLN A 321 -22.54 9.66 -11.73
CA GLN A 321 -22.01 9.91 -13.05
C GLN A 321 -21.72 8.59 -13.76
N PRO A 322 -21.75 8.53 -15.09
CA PRO A 322 -21.30 7.35 -15.83
C PRO A 322 -19.86 6.95 -15.46
N PRO A 323 -19.49 5.66 -15.55
CA PRO A 323 -18.12 5.18 -15.38
C PRO A 323 -17.15 5.81 -16.41
N PRO A 324 -15.82 5.74 -16.19
CA PRO A 324 -15.11 4.86 -15.26
C PRO A 324 -15.09 5.33 -13.80
N TYR A 325 -15.03 4.37 -12.88
CA TYR A 325 -14.80 4.62 -11.46
C TYR A 325 -13.41 4.12 -11.02
N GLY A 326 -12.81 4.80 -10.03
CA GLY A 326 -11.67 4.21 -9.30
C GLY A 326 -12.11 2.99 -8.51
N GLY A 327 -11.41 1.86 -8.69
CA GLY A 327 -11.79 0.55 -8.15
C GLY A 327 -13.09 0.00 -8.74
N GLN A 328 -13.32 0.22 -10.05
CA GLN A 328 -14.58 -0.13 -10.71
C GLN A 328 -14.93 -1.62 -10.56
N GLU A 329 -13.97 -2.53 -10.60
CA GLU A 329 -14.15 -3.96 -10.38
C GLU A 329 -14.88 -4.26 -9.06
N MET A 330 -14.59 -3.49 -8.01
CA MET A 330 -15.25 -3.60 -6.71
C MET A 330 -16.61 -2.91 -6.66
N ILE A 331 -16.82 -1.88 -7.49
CA ILE A 331 -18.15 -1.30 -7.67
C ILE A 331 -19.06 -2.29 -8.40
N GLU A 332 -18.56 -2.93 -9.46
CA GLU A 332 -19.27 -3.98 -10.19
C GLU A 332 -19.61 -5.15 -9.26
N TYR A 333 -18.63 -5.64 -8.50
CA TYR A 333 -18.83 -6.71 -7.51
C TYR A 333 -19.91 -6.35 -6.49
N GLY A 334 -19.86 -5.13 -5.96
CA GLY A 334 -20.84 -4.62 -5.01
C GLY A 334 -22.25 -4.53 -5.60
N CYS A 335 -22.37 -3.92 -6.77
CA CYS A 335 -23.64 -3.78 -7.49
C CYS A 335 -24.27 -5.12 -7.86
N ALA A 336 -23.46 -6.16 -8.09
CA ALA A 336 -23.95 -7.49 -8.42
C ALA A 336 -24.54 -8.27 -7.22
N ARG A 337 -24.12 -7.96 -5.97
CA ARG A 337 -24.35 -8.84 -4.80
C ARG A 337 -25.12 -8.20 -3.65
N VAL A 338 -25.18 -6.87 -3.57
CA VAL A 338 -25.88 -6.18 -2.49
C VAL A 338 -27.39 -6.17 -2.74
N PRO A 339 -28.21 -6.73 -1.83
CA PRO A 339 -29.67 -6.69 -1.95
C PRO A 339 -30.21 -5.25 -1.94
N GLY A 340 -31.08 -4.93 -2.89
CA GLY A 340 -31.75 -3.63 -3.02
C GLY A 340 -30.82 -2.49 -3.44
N ILE A 341 -29.70 -2.77 -4.13
CA ILE A 341 -28.71 -1.77 -4.53
C ILE A 341 -29.30 -0.63 -5.36
N GLU A 342 -30.33 -0.92 -6.16
CA GLU A 342 -31.06 0.02 -7.01
C GLU A 342 -31.68 1.19 -6.23
N ASP A 343 -32.04 0.97 -4.96
CA ASP A 343 -32.64 1.96 -4.08
C ASP A 343 -31.60 2.71 -3.21
N THR A 344 -30.30 2.49 -3.47
CA THR A 344 -29.20 3.07 -2.69
C THR A 344 -28.47 4.20 -3.42
N VAL A 345 -27.44 4.76 -2.77
CA VAL A 345 -26.56 5.76 -3.40
C VAL A 345 -25.79 5.24 -4.62
N PHE A 346 -25.69 3.92 -4.77
CA PHE A 346 -25.06 3.26 -5.91
C PHE A 346 -26.06 2.83 -6.98
N GLY A 347 -27.37 3.08 -6.82
CA GLY A 347 -28.38 2.63 -7.78
C GLY A 347 -28.13 3.13 -9.22
N ALA A 348 -27.64 4.36 -9.37
CA ALA A 348 -27.22 4.88 -10.67
C ALA A 348 -26.00 4.12 -11.25
N ALA A 349 -24.97 3.88 -10.42
CA ALA A 349 -23.81 3.09 -10.81
C ALA A 349 -24.21 1.65 -11.21
N ALA A 350 -25.12 1.02 -10.47
CA ALA A 350 -25.68 -0.29 -10.81
C ALA A 350 -26.39 -0.25 -12.18
N GLY A 351 -27.18 0.80 -12.45
CA GLY A 351 -27.85 0.99 -13.73
C GLY A 351 -26.90 1.20 -14.92
N PHE A 352 -25.76 1.85 -14.70
CA PHE A 352 -24.72 2.03 -15.74
C PHE A 352 -23.93 0.75 -16.00
N LEU A 353 -23.47 0.10 -14.93
CA LEU A 353 -22.56 -1.05 -15.00
C LEU A 353 -23.29 -2.35 -15.36
N LYS A 354 -24.53 -2.52 -14.90
CA LYS A 354 -25.35 -3.74 -15.09
C LYS A 354 -24.59 -5.03 -14.76
N ALA A 355 -23.71 -4.96 -13.77
CA ALA A 355 -22.91 -6.10 -13.33
C ALA A 355 -23.80 -7.21 -12.77
N THR A 356 -23.45 -8.45 -13.07
CA THR A 356 -24.11 -9.65 -12.54
C THR A 356 -23.13 -10.42 -11.67
N GLU A 357 -23.63 -11.35 -10.85
CA GLU A 357 -22.74 -12.21 -10.05
C GLU A 357 -21.79 -13.00 -10.95
N GLU A 358 -22.29 -13.51 -12.09
CA GLU A 358 -21.50 -14.22 -13.09
C GLU A 358 -20.42 -13.34 -13.71
N SER A 359 -20.74 -12.09 -14.08
CA SER A 359 -19.76 -11.18 -14.71
C SER A 359 -18.61 -10.78 -13.77
N THR A 360 -18.78 -10.98 -12.46
CA THR A 360 -17.84 -10.59 -11.41
C THR A 360 -17.35 -11.77 -10.58
N ALA A 361 -17.72 -13.01 -10.92
CA ALA A 361 -17.35 -14.22 -10.17
C ALA A 361 -15.83 -14.45 -10.10
N TRP A 362 -15.09 -14.02 -11.14
CA TRP A 362 -13.63 -14.09 -11.16
C TRP A 362 -12.98 -13.37 -9.96
N LEU A 363 -13.63 -12.31 -9.44
CA LEU A 363 -13.13 -11.54 -8.29
C LEU A 363 -13.15 -12.31 -6.97
N ASP A 364 -13.81 -13.46 -6.90
CA ASP A 364 -13.84 -14.32 -5.71
C ASP A 364 -12.60 -15.25 -5.62
N ARG A 365 -11.70 -15.21 -6.62
CA ARG A 365 -10.54 -16.10 -6.76
C ARG A 365 -9.22 -15.36 -6.91
N CYS A 366 -8.11 -16.08 -6.79
CA CYS A 366 -6.77 -15.53 -6.95
C CYS A 366 -6.26 -15.65 -8.40
N TYR A 367 -5.72 -14.56 -8.94
CA TYR A 367 -5.05 -14.49 -10.23
C TYR A 367 -3.68 -15.21 -10.17
N PRO A 368 -3.52 -16.37 -10.86
CA PRO A 368 -2.35 -17.24 -10.68
C PRO A 368 -0.99 -16.59 -10.95
N PRO A 369 -0.82 -15.70 -11.96
CA PRO A 369 0.46 -15.05 -12.21
C PRO A 369 1.00 -14.26 -11.00
N ALA A 370 0.13 -13.74 -10.14
CA ALA A 370 0.56 -13.04 -8.91
C ALA A 370 1.32 -13.95 -7.93
N LEU A 371 1.04 -15.26 -7.90
CA LEU A 371 1.79 -16.20 -7.05
C LEU A 371 3.20 -16.43 -7.58
N GLY A 372 3.43 -16.30 -8.89
CA GLY A 372 4.76 -16.38 -9.50
C GLY A 372 5.66 -15.20 -9.13
N GLU A 373 5.06 -14.05 -8.82
CA GLU A 373 5.75 -12.81 -8.41
C GLU A 373 6.27 -12.84 -6.98
N ILE A 374 5.74 -13.74 -6.14
CA ILE A 374 6.21 -13.90 -4.77
C ILE A 374 7.62 -14.52 -4.79
N PRO A 375 8.59 -13.95 -4.06
CA PRO A 375 9.93 -14.52 -3.95
C PRO A 375 9.89 -15.98 -3.48
N GLU A 376 10.75 -16.83 -4.06
CA GLU A 376 10.75 -18.29 -3.87
C GLU A 376 10.60 -18.71 -2.40
N ARG A 377 11.42 -18.11 -1.53
CA ARG A 377 11.47 -18.43 -0.09
C ARG A 377 10.17 -18.19 0.67
N TRP A 378 9.27 -17.34 0.15
CA TRP A 378 7.99 -17.02 0.78
C TRP A 378 6.80 -17.67 0.07
N ARG A 379 7.00 -18.24 -1.13
CA ARG A 379 5.91 -18.60 -2.03
C ARG A 379 5.11 -19.81 -1.56
N GLY A 380 5.76 -20.85 -1.06
CA GLY A 380 5.12 -22.11 -0.70
C GLY A 380 3.93 -21.92 0.25
N PRO A 381 4.16 -21.43 1.48
CA PRO A 381 3.08 -21.24 2.46
C PRO A 381 1.95 -20.32 1.95
N ILE A 382 2.28 -19.28 1.19
CA ILE A 382 1.28 -18.37 0.62
C ILE A 382 0.44 -19.08 -0.44
N ARG A 383 1.06 -19.83 -1.36
CA ARG A 383 0.36 -20.62 -2.38
C ARG A 383 -0.55 -21.65 -1.74
N ASP A 384 -0.05 -22.40 -0.76
CA ASP A 384 -0.82 -23.44 -0.08
C ASP A 384 -2.08 -22.84 0.57
N PHE A 385 -1.96 -21.68 1.22
CA PHE A 385 -3.11 -20.95 1.75
C PHE A 385 -4.09 -20.53 0.65
N VAL A 386 -3.60 -19.95 -0.44
CA VAL A 386 -4.45 -19.50 -1.56
C VAL A 386 -5.24 -20.67 -2.14
N GLU A 387 -4.59 -21.80 -2.40
CA GLU A 387 -5.23 -22.99 -2.97
C GLU A 387 -6.29 -23.57 -2.03
N ALA A 388 -6.04 -23.54 -0.72
CA ALA A 388 -6.98 -24.05 0.29
C ALA A 388 -8.18 -23.13 0.54
N GLU A 389 -7.96 -21.82 0.69
CA GLU A 389 -8.97 -20.88 1.23
C GLU A 389 -9.65 -19.97 0.19
N VAL A 390 -9.02 -19.81 -0.97
CA VAL A 390 -9.46 -18.85 -2.01
C VAL A 390 -9.75 -19.55 -3.33
N GLY A 391 -8.87 -20.47 -3.74
CA GLY A 391 -8.88 -21.06 -5.06
C GLY A 391 -8.28 -20.14 -6.14
N LEU A 392 -7.95 -20.76 -7.27
CA LEU A 392 -7.31 -20.10 -8.41
C LEU A 392 -8.34 -19.77 -9.49
N MET A 393 -8.14 -18.63 -10.15
CA MET A 393 -8.85 -18.30 -11.38
C MET A 393 -8.54 -19.34 -12.46
N SER A 394 -9.54 -19.70 -13.25
CA SER A 394 -9.37 -20.40 -14.52
C SER A 394 -8.69 -19.51 -15.56
N GLU A 395 -8.30 -20.07 -16.71
CA GLU A 395 -7.72 -19.28 -17.81
C GLU A 395 -8.66 -18.17 -18.31
N ASP A 396 -9.97 -18.44 -18.39
CA ASP A 396 -10.94 -17.44 -18.84
C ASP A 396 -11.16 -16.34 -17.78
N GLU A 397 -11.12 -16.70 -16.49
CA GLU A 397 -11.17 -15.73 -15.38
C GLU A 397 -9.90 -14.88 -15.36
N ALA A 398 -8.72 -15.47 -15.55
CA ALA A 398 -7.44 -14.76 -15.67
C ALA A 398 -7.43 -13.80 -16.87
N ARG A 399 -7.98 -14.22 -18.01
CA ARG A 399 -8.12 -13.36 -19.19
C ARG A 399 -8.92 -12.09 -18.89
N ARG A 400 -9.92 -12.14 -18.00
CA ARG A 400 -10.67 -10.92 -17.57
C ARG A 400 -9.77 -9.89 -16.91
N VAL A 401 -8.78 -10.33 -16.13
CA VAL A 401 -7.76 -9.46 -15.52
C VAL A 401 -6.89 -8.84 -16.62
N GLU A 402 -6.39 -9.67 -17.53
CA GLU A 402 -5.42 -9.27 -18.57
C GLU A 402 -6.04 -8.35 -19.63
N THR A 403 -7.35 -8.48 -19.89
CA THR A 403 -8.09 -7.62 -20.81
C THR A 403 -8.84 -6.50 -20.10
N TRP A 404 -8.58 -6.27 -18.80
CA TRP A 404 -9.29 -5.25 -18.02
C TRP A 404 -9.17 -3.87 -18.67
N GLY A 405 -10.32 -3.30 -19.00
CA GLY A 405 -10.45 -2.00 -19.66
C GLY A 405 -10.16 -1.95 -21.15
N ILE A 406 -9.78 -3.08 -21.76
CA ILE A 406 -9.84 -3.28 -23.21
C ILE A 406 -11.27 -3.71 -23.50
N GLY A 407 -12.17 -2.75 -23.69
CA GLY A 407 -13.53 -3.08 -24.10
C GLY A 407 -13.54 -3.91 -25.39
N GLU A 408 -14.41 -4.90 -25.49
CA GLU A 408 -14.91 -5.31 -26.79
C GLU A 408 -15.50 -4.06 -27.44
N THR A 409 -14.94 -3.64 -28.57
CA THR A 409 -15.54 -2.65 -29.44
C THR A 409 -16.87 -3.20 -29.96
N GLY A 410 -17.93 -3.07 -29.17
CA GLY A 410 -19.25 -3.62 -29.44
C GLY A 410 -20.32 -2.73 -28.85
N THR A 411 -20.56 -1.60 -29.51
CA THR A 411 -21.79 -0.82 -29.37
C THR A 411 -23.00 -1.72 -29.70
N PRO A 412 -24.11 -1.64 -28.96
CA PRO A 412 -25.44 -1.78 -29.54
C PRO A 412 -25.79 -0.56 -30.40
#